data_AF-A0A5J5CET9-F1
#
_entry.id   AF-A0A5J5CET9-F1
#
_cell.length_a   1.000
_cell.length_b   1.000
_cell.length_c   1.000
_cell.angle_alpha   90.00
_cell.angle_beta   90.00
_cell.angle_gamma   90.00
#
_symmetry.space_group_name_H-M   'P 1'
#
loop_
_entity.id
_entity.type
_entity.pdbx_description
1 polymer ?
#
loop_
_entity_poly.entity_id
_entity_poly.type
_entity_poly.pdbx_seq_one_letter_code
_entity_poly.pdbx_strand_id
1 'polypeptide(L)'
;MVAYVALYLQGTLSQSPETLTDALCQLGQLLSNDSMVNSLSCVRLHIKVLCQEISVTPLSATINSLLGNIDTRTHGAENMAHHNHPIVGDLRKTAPIPKDTLKVRGYDFNQGVDYRTLLKAYLTTGLQATTVGLAIQKVNAMIERRQQPLEGGVDEDPSTCPCLKSCTIFLKEDLMKCFSPAYIGDFTMSGKDLYEKGHNRAGNTLIPQENYVNFHKWMPAILKQMLLEQNTQGICWTPSKMIHRLGREINNPESVYYWAYKNNIPVFCPALTDGAIGDELFVFSAENPGLRLDIVEDISKLNSLAIAANSTGMIILGGGVAKHQVCNANFWRNGADYAVYVNTAQEFDGSDSGGSPEEAVSWGKISVDAKPVKVCADASIIFPLLVAETFAVHAKKMTTGKENK
;
A
#
# COMPACT_ATOMS: atom_id res chain seq x y z
N MET A 1 -14.71 13.11 1.22
CA MET A 1 -14.52 11.66 0.97
C MET A 1 -13.46 11.14 1.93
N VAL A 2 -13.79 10.12 2.73
CA VAL A 2 -12.84 9.44 3.61
C VAL A 2 -12.11 8.38 2.79
N ALA A 3 -10.77 8.39 2.83
CA ALA A 3 -9.95 7.37 2.18
C ALA A 3 -9.43 6.41 3.26
N TYR A 4 -9.57 5.11 3.05
CA TYR A 4 -8.96 4.11 3.90
C TYR A 4 -7.76 3.52 3.18
N VAL A 5 -6.58 3.59 3.80
CA VAL A 5 -5.37 2.91 3.34
C VAL A 5 -5.10 1.78 4.33
N ALA A 6 -5.56 0.59 3.99
CA ALA A 6 -5.33 -0.60 4.81
C ALA A 6 -4.04 -1.28 4.33
N LEU A 7 -3.00 -1.33 5.16
CA LEU A 7 -1.88 -2.23 4.93
C LEU A 7 -1.98 -3.42 5.87
N TYR A 8 -1.78 -4.60 5.31
CA TYR A 8 -1.57 -5.82 6.06
C TYR A 8 -0.28 -6.48 5.58
N LEU A 9 0.77 -6.38 6.39
CA LEU A 9 2.11 -6.91 6.07
C LEU A 9 2.36 -8.32 6.62
N GLN A 10 1.33 -9.13 6.92
CA GLN A 10 1.56 -10.43 7.57
C GLN A 10 0.68 -11.60 7.10
N GLY A 11 1.11 -12.28 6.04
CA GLY A 11 0.65 -13.61 5.67
C GLY A 11 1.63 -14.19 4.67
N THR A 12 2.02 -15.45 4.85
CA THR A 12 2.95 -16.24 4.01
C THR A 12 3.10 -15.74 2.57
N LEU A 13 4.30 -15.27 2.23
CA LEU A 13 4.83 -14.73 0.96
C LEU A 13 4.97 -13.20 0.88
N SER A 14 6.24 -12.79 0.89
CA SER A 14 6.85 -11.63 0.23
C SER A 14 6.10 -10.29 0.30
N GLN A 15 6.37 -9.49 1.35
CA GLN A 15 6.36 -8.04 1.21
C GLN A 15 7.58 -7.49 1.95
N SER A 16 8.45 -6.71 1.28
CA SER A 16 9.49 -5.96 1.97
C SER A 16 8.84 -4.74 2.65
N PRO A 17 8.88 -4.60 3.98
CA PRO A 17 8.23 -3.50 4.68
C PRO A 17 8.81 -2.10 4.34
N GLU A 18 10.03 -2.04 3.80
CA GLU A 18 10.82 -0.82 3.60
C GLU A 18 10.24 0.13 2.55
N THR A 19 10.17 -0.29 1.28
CA THR A 19 9.68 0.54 0.16
C THR A 19 8.26 1.06 0.35
N LEU A 20 7.41 0.27 1.02
CA LEU A 20 6.02 0.61 1.24
C LEU A 20 5.84 1.60 2.40
N THR A 21 6.65 1.49 3.45
CA THR A 21 6.66 2.48 4.55
C THR A 21 7.24 3.80 4.08
N ASP A 22 8.30 3.78 3.26
CA ASP A 22 8.90 4.99 2.69
C ASP A 22 7.92 5.70 1.76
N ALA A 23 7.20 4.96 0.90
CA ALA A 23 6.15 5.51 0.07
C ALA A 23 5.00 6.13 0.89
N LEU A 24 4.64 5.51 2.02
CA LEU A 24 3.62 6.04 2.95
C LEU A 24 4.12 7.24 3.75
N CYS A 25 5.39 7.28 4.14
CA CYS A 25 6.00 8.42 4.82
C CYS A 25 6.08 9.62 3.87
N GLN A 26 6.51 9.39 2.63
CA GLN A 26 6.43 10.40 1.57
C GLN A 26 5.00 10.84 1.31
N LEU A 27 4.02 9.92 1.32
CA LEU A 27 2.60 10.29 1.23
C LEU A 27 2.17 11.14 2.43
N GLY A 28 2.60 10.81 3.66
CA GLY A 28 2.35 11.59 4.87
C GLY A 28 2.92 13.00 4.80
N GLN A 29 4.14 13.15 4.28
CA GLN A 29 4.78 14.45 4.00
C GLN A 29 4.05 15.23 2.89
N LEU A 30 3.55 14.55 1.87
CA LEU A 30 2.78 15.18 0.79
C LEU A 30 1.39 15.64 1.26
N LEU A 31 0.77 14.90 2.18
CA LEU A 31 -0.54 15.22 2.76
C LEU A 31 -0.46 16.29 3.87
N SER A 32 0.71 16.52 4.48
CA SER A 32 0.93 17.53 5.52
C SER A 32 1.27 18.93 5.01
N ASN A 33 1.39 19.13 3.69
CA ASN A 33 1.67 20.43 3.06
C ASN A 33 0.52 21.47 3.14
N ASP A 34 -0.46 21.24 4.02
CA ASP A 34 -1.39 22.25 4.51
C ASP A 34 -0.77 22.96 5.74
N SER A 35 -0.02 24.02 5.47
CA SER A 35 0.49 25.08 6.36
C SER A 35 1.76 24.82 7.21
N MET A 36 2.87 25.40 6.74
CA MET A 36 4.09 25.88 7.43
C MET A 36 4.84 24.97 8.43
N VAL A 37 6.08 24.59 8.06
CA VAL A 37 7.31 24.98 8.80
C VAL A 37 8.45 25.21 7.80
N ASN A 38 8.92 26.45 7.74
CA ASN A 38 10.19 26.85 7.11
C ASN A 38 11.37 26.39 7.99
N SER A 39 12.21 25.50 7.48
CA SER A 39 13.68 25.64 7.52
C SER A 39 14.32 24.51 6.69
N LEU A 40 15.11 24.90 5.71
CA LEU A 40 15.90 24.03 4.84
C LEU A 40 16.80 23.06 5.62
N SER A 41 16.63 21.77 5.36
CA SER A 41 17.75 20.82 5.24
C SER A 41 17.38 19.68 4.31
N CYS A 42 17.48 19.97 3.00
CA CYS A 42 18.08 19.11 1.99
C CYS A 42 18.03 17.57 2.25
N VAL A 43 16.97 16.89 1.81
CA VAL A 43 17.14 15.51 1.32
C VAL A 43 17.49 15.61 -0.16
N ARG A 44 18.77 15.88 -0.42
CA ARG A 44 19.40 15.60 -1.70
C ARG A 44 19.40 14.09 -1.85
N LEU A 45 18.48 13.54 -2.64
CA LEU A 45 18.67 12.22 -3.22
C LEU A 45 19.85 12.33 -4.20
N HIS A 46 21.07 12.16 -3.70
CA HIS A 46 22.26 11.97 -4.54
C HIS A 46 22.15 10.56 -5.13
N ILE A 47 21.44 10.44 -6.24
CA ILE A 47 21.70 9.36 -7.19
C ILE A 47 23.03 9.73 -7.88
N LYS A 48 24.15 9.36 -7.25
CA LYS A 48 25.42 9.27 -7.95
C LYS A 48 25.41 7.94 -8.69
N VAL A 49 24.80 7.91 -9.88
CA VAL A 49 25.08 6.81 -10.81
C VAL A 49 26.57 6.96 -11.16
N LEU A 50 27.36 5.99 -10.75
CA LEU A 50 28.65 5.73 -11.37
C LEU A 50 28.35 5.43 -12.85
N CYS A 51 28.42 6.46 -13.70
CA CYS A 51 28.60 6.28 -15.13
C CYS A 51 29.98 5.66 -15.33
N GLN A 52 30.08 4.34 -15.23
CA GLN A 52 31.04 3.64 -16.07
C GLN A 52 30.43 3.61 -17.46
N GLU A 53 31.07 4.33 -18.38
CA GLU A 53 30.83 4.24 -19.81
C GLU A 53 30.97 2.78 -20.25
N ILE A 54 29.85 2.06 -20.35
CA ILE A 54 29.80 0.86 -21.14
C ILE A 54 29.63 1.34 -22.58
N SER A 55 30.71 1.30 -23.35
CA SER A 55 30.64 1.51 -24.79
C SER A 55 29.69 0.47 -25.38
N VAL A 56 28.52 0.90 -25.81
CA VAL A 56 27.56 0.05 -26.51
C VAL A 56 28.12 -0.15 -27.92
N THR A 57 28.86 -1.22 -28.14
CA THR A 57 29.16 -1.70 -29.50
C THR A 57 27.84 -2.03 -30.20
N PRO A 58 27.66 -1.64 -31.49
CA PRO A 58 26.41 -1.87 -32.18
C PRO A 58 26.12 -3.37 -32.28
N LEU A 59 24.94 -3.78 -31.79
CA LEU A 59 24.43 -5.15 -31.84
C LEU A 59 24.18 -5.67 -33.28
N SER A 60 24.53 -4.90 -34.32
CA SER A 60 24.40 -5.32 -35.72
C SER A 60 25.57 -6.20 -36.20
N ALA A 61 26.77 -6.07 -35.61
CA ALA A 61 27.93 -6.84 -36.04
C ALA A 61 27.98 -8.25 -35.42
N THR A 62 27.56 -8.40 -34.16
CA THR A 62 27.57 -9.69 -33.44
C THR A 62 26.44 -10.63 -33.90
N ILE A 63 25.30 -10.06 -34.32
CA ILE A 63 24.20 -10.86 -34.90
C ILE A 63 24.62 -11.42 -36.27
N ASN A 64 25.37 -10.67 -37.09
CA ASN A 64 25.82 -11.16 -38.38
C ASN A 64 26.93 -12.23 -38.29
N SER A 65 27.77 -12.23 -37.24
CA SER A 65 28.75 -13.31 -37.03
C SER A 65 28.12 -14.58 -36.44
N LEU A 66 27.00 -14.46 -35.72
CA LEU A 66 26.20 -15.59 -35.21
C LEU A 66 25.26 -16.18 -36.28
N LEU A 67 24.79 -15.37 -37.22
CA LEU A 67 23.94 -15.80 -38.34
C LEU A 67 24.75 -16.35 -39.53
N GLY A 68 26.05 -16.08 -39.61
CA GLY A 68 26.93 -16.52 -40.71
C GLY A 68 27.29 -18.01 -40.74
N ASN A 69 26.90 -18.79 -39.73
CA ASN A 69 27.20 -20.22 -39.60
C ASN A 69 25.94 -21.10 -39.44
N ILE A 70 24.78 -20.65 -39.89
CA ILE A 70 23.62 -21.53 -40.04
C ILE A 70 23.76 -22.24 -41.39
N ASP A 71 24.53 -23.33 -41.36
CA ASP A 71 24.57 -24.34 -42.42
C ASP A 71 23.14 -24.86 -42.62
N THR A 72 22.60 -24.72 -43.82
CA THR A 72 21.29 -25.26 -44.21
C THR A 72 21.39 -26.79 -44.29
N ARG A 73 21.47 -27.46 -43.14
CA ARG A 73 21.26 -28.89 -43.02
C ARG A 73 19.99 -29.13 -42.21
N THR A 74 18.95 -29.47 -42.95
CA THR A 74 17.69 -30.04 -42.50
C THR A 74 17.94 -31.33 -41.70
N HIS A 75 18.21 -31.26 -40.40
CA HIS A 75 18.17 -32.42 -39.49
C HIS A 75 17.52 -32.00 -38.17
N GLY A 76 16.32 -32.54 -37.89
CA GLY A 76 15.79 -32.65 -36.52
C GLY A 76 14.78 -31.60 -36.03
N ALA A 77 13.82 -31.18 -36.87
CA ALA A 77 12.62 -30.46 -36.41
C ALA A 77 11.42 -31.41 -36.22
N GLU A 78 11.62 -32.58 -35.61
CA GLU A 78 10.59 -33.64 -35.51
C GLU A 78 9.90 -33.78 -34.13
N ASN A 79 10.21 -32.96 -33.12
CA ASN A 79 9.67 -33.16 -31.77
C ASN A 79 8.74 -32.04 -31.23
N MET A 80 8.32 -31.09 -32.06
CA MET A 80 7.09 -30.35 -31.77
C MET A 80 5.98 -31.07 -32.51
N ALA A 81 5.01 -31.63 -31.80
CA ALA A 81 3.88 -32.31 -32.42
C ALA A 81 3.04 -31.31 -33.22
N HIS A 82 3.44 -31.06 -34.46
CA HIS A 82 2.62 -30.41 -35.47
C HIS A 82 1.55 -31.42 -35.89
N HIS A 83 0.52 -31.55 -35.06
CA HIS A 83 -0.67 -32.28 -35.44
C HIS A 83 -1.37 -31.51 -36.55
N ASN A 84 -1.16 -31.91 -37.81
CA ASN A 84 -1.99 -31.50 -38.93
C ASN A 84 -3.35 -32.18 -38.79
N HIS A 85 -4.25 -31.55 -38.04
CA HIS A 85 -5.66 -31.91 -38.11
C HIS A 85 -6.21 -31.40 -39.45
N PRO A 86 -6.82 -32.26 -40.29
CA PRO A 86 -7.60 -31.76 -41.40
C PRO A 86 -8.66 -30.79 -40.85
N ILE A 87 -8.87 -29.66 -41.52
CA ILE A 87 -9.93 -28.71 -41.17
C ILE A 87 -11.27 -29.40 -41.48
N VAL A 88 -11.76 -30.19 -40.53
CA VAL A 88 -13.04 -30.88 -40.62
C VAL A 88 -14.09 -30.00 -39.94
N GLY A 89 -14.56 -28.98 -40.64
CA GLY A 89 -15.64 -28.11 -40.19
C GLY A 89 -15.64 -26.74 -40.85
N ASP A 90 -16.83 -26.16 -41.03
CA ASP A 90 -17.00 -24.77 -41.49
C ASP A 90 -16.31 -23.82 -40.50
N LEU A 91 -15.46 -22.92 -41.02
CA LEU A 91 -14.83 -21.88 -40.21
C LEU A 91 -15.93 -21.03 -39.54
N ARG A 92 -15.91 -20.95 -38.20
CA ARG A 92 -16.94 -20.22 -37.46
C ARG A 92 -16.92 -18.74 -37.83
N LYS A 93 -18.09 -18.20 -38.18
CA LYS A 93 -18.27 -16.76 -38.38
C LYS A 93 -18.15 -16.03 -37.05
N THR A 94 -17.40 -14.92 -37.03
CA THR A 94 -17.21 -14.08 -35.84
C THR A 94 -18.26 -12.96 -35.84
N ALA A 95 -18.87 -12.71 -34.69
CA ALA A 95 -19.68 -11.51 -34.49
C ALA A 95 -18.79 -10.25 -34.42
N PRO A 96 -19.25 -9.07 -34.86
CA PRO A 96 -18.45 -7.85 -34.77
C PRO A 96 -18.24 -7.46 -33.31
N ILE A 97 -16.99 -7.11 -32.97
CA ILE A 97 -16.64 -6.53 -31.66
C ILE A 97 -17.14 -5.06 -31.64
N PRO A 98 -17.72 -4.58 -30.53
CA PRO A 98 -18.15 -3.17 -30.40
C PRO A 98 -17.02 -2.18 -30.73
N LYS A 99 -17.36 -1.09 -31.45
CA LYS A 99 -16.37 -0.13 -31.98
C LYS A 99 -15.57 0.61 -30.90
N ASP A 100 -16.14 0.73 -29.71
CA ASP A 100 -15.57 1.33 -28.51
C ASP A 100 -14.68 0.37 -27.70
N THR A 101 -14.61 -0.90 -28.09
CA THR A 101 -13.71 -1.87 -27.44
C THR A 101 -12.26 -1.47 -27.67
N LEU A 102 -11.53 -1.23 -26.59
CA LEU A 102 -10.11 -0.90 -26.63
C LEU A 102 -9.32 -2.07 -27.25
N LYS A 103 -8.46 -1.75 -28.22
CA LYS A 103 -7.57 -2.74 -28.85
C LYS A 103 -6.34 -2.94 -27.99
N VAL A 104 -5.88 -4.19 -27.91
CA VAL A 104 -4.61 -4.51 -27.24
C VAL A 104 -3.47 -3.83 -27.98
N ARG A 105 -2.71 -3.00 -27.26
CA ARG A 105 -1.53 -2.28 -27.76
C ARG A 105 -0.63 -1.93 -26.57
N GLY A 106 0.62 -2.41 -26.62
CA GLY A 106 1.66 -2.02 -25.66
C GLY A 106 2.29 -0.67 -26.00
N TYR A 107 3.20 -0.21 -25.13
CA TYR A 107 4.03 0.96 -25.36
C TYR A 107 5.04 0.71 -26.50
N ASP A 108 5.26 1.72 -27.34
CA ASP A 108 6.18 1.65 -28.47
C ASP A 108 7.51 2.31 -28.10
N PHE A 109 8.52 1.49 -27.79
CA PHE A 109 9.85 1.96 -27.39
C PHE A 109 10.62 2.68 -28.50
N ASN A 110 10.19 2.60 -29.76
CA ASN A 110 10.77 3.43 -30.83
C ASN A 110 10.48 4.92 -30.63
N GLN A 111 9.52 5.27 -29.76
CA GLN A 111 9.19 6.65 -29.39
C GLN A 111 10.06 7.17 -28.23
N GLY A 112 11.05 6.40 -27.78
CA GLY A 112 11.90 6.72 -26.63
C GLY A 112 11.36 6.17 -25.32
N VAL A 113 11.94 6.60 -24.19
CA VAL A 113 11.56 6.15 -22.84
C VAL A 113 10.83 7.26 -22.10
N ASP A 114 9.50 7.17 -22.09
CA ASP A 114 8.60 8.01 -21.29
C ASP A 114 7.80 7.12 -20.33
N TYR A 115 8.16 7.15 -19.05
CA TYR A 115 7.51 6.34 -18.01
C TYR A 115 6.02 6.64 -17.85
N ARG A 116 5.60 7.89 -18.05
CA ARG A 116 4.19 8.28 -17.91
C ARG A 116 3.37 7.72 -19.06
N THR A 117 3.90 7.81 -20.28
CA THR A 117 3.24 7.23 -21.45
C THR A 117 3.28 5.70 -21.43
N LEU A 118 4.35 5.10 -20.90
CA LEU A 118 4.44 3.66 -20.63
C LEU A 118 3.36 3.18 -19.65
N LEU A 119 3.22 3.84 -18.48
CA LEU A 119 2.21 3.47 -17.49
C LEU A 119 0.78 3.75 -17.98
N LYS A 120 0.56 4.76 -18.82
CA LYS A 120 -0.74 4.95 -19.50
C LYS A 120 -1.08 3.79 -20.45
N ALA A 121 -0.09 3.25 -21.16
CA ALA A 121 -0.29 2.13 -22.08
C ALA A 121 -0.73 0.84 -21.36
N TYR A 122 -0.54 0.73 -20.04
CA TYR A 122 -0.97 -0.44 -19.27
C TYR A 122 -2.46 -0.75 -19.43
N LEU A 123 -3.33 0.27 -19.60
CA LEU A 123 -4.75 0.08 -19.88
C LEU A 123 -5.01 -0.81 -21.11
N THR A 124 -4.15 -0.73 -22.12
CA THR A 124 -4.27 -1.48 -23.38
C THR A 124 -3.27 -2.62 -23.50
N THR A 125 -2.46 -2.91 -22.48
CA THR A 125 -1.47 -4.00 -22.52
C THR A 125 -2.09 -5.38 -22.26
N GLY A 126 -3.13 -5.47 -21.42
CA GLY A 126 -3.80 -6.73 -21.06
C GLY A 126 -3.38 -7.30 -19.70
N LEU A 127 -4.10 -8.31 -19.23
CA LEU A 127 -3.85 -9.02 -17.96
C LEU A 127 -3.76 -8.05 -16.76
N GLN A 128 -2.81 -8.27 -15.85
CA GLN A 128 -2.62 -7.40 -14.67
C GLN A 128 -2.13 -5.99 -15.03
N ALA A 129 -1.56 -5.77 -16.23
CA ALA A 129 -1.24 -4.40 -16.64
C ALA A 129 -2.53 -3.58 -16.78
N THR A 130 -3.56 -4.13 -17.42
CA THR A 130 -4.86 -3.44 -17.53
C THR A 130 -5.48 -3.19 -16.16
N THR A 131 -5.40 -4.13 -15.21
CA THR A 131 -5.93 -3.91 -13.85
C THR A 131 -5.17 -2.81 -13.12
N VAL A 132 -3.84 -2.71 -13.27
CA VAL A 132 -3.05 -1.58 -12.75
C VAL A 132 -3.50 -0.26 -13.37
N GLY A 133 -3.71 -0.20 -14.68
CA GLY A 133 -4.23 0.99 -15.36
C GLY A 133 -5.61 1.42 -14.82
N LEU A 134 -6.50 0.46 -14.59
CA LEU A 134 -7.82 0.69 -13.99
C LEU A 134 -7.71 1.14 -12.53
N ALA A 135 -6.76 0.60 -11.76
CA ALA A 135 -6.50 1.01 -10.39
C ALA A 135 -6.02 2.47 -10.32
N ILE A 136 -5.13 2.90 -11.22
CA ILE A 136 -4.69 4.31 -11.35
C ILE A 136 -5.90 5.22 -11.60
N GLN A 137 -6.77 4.86 -12.54
CA GLN A 137 -7.99 5.63 -12.81
C GLN A 137 -8.90 5.69 -11.57
N LYS A 138 -9.04 4.58 -10.85
CA LYS A 138 -9.90 4.49 -9.67
C LYS A 138 -9.40 5.36 -8.52
N VAL A 139 -8.10 5.32 -8.22
CA VAL A 139 -7.49 6.16 -7.18
C VAL A 139 -7.54 7.64 -7.58
N ASN A 140 -7.33 7.99 -8.85
CA ASN A 140 -7.51 9.37 -9.31
C ASN A 140 -8.96 9.84 -9.13
N ALA A 141 -9.96 9.01 -9.44
CA ALA A 141 -11.37 9.33 -9.20
C ALA A 141 -11.68 9.53 -7.70
N MET A 142 -11.06 8.75 -6.81
CA MET A 142 -11.14 8.98 -5.36
C MET A 142 -10.58 10.38 -4.99
N ILE A 143 -9.38 10.71 -5.48
CA ILE A 143 -8.74 12.01 -5.19
C ILE A 143 -9.60 13.17 -5.71
N GLU A 144 -10.12 13.08 -6.93
CA GLU A 144 -11.01 14.08 -7.53
C GLU A 144 -12.31 14.21 -6.73
N ARG A 145 -12.95 13.10 -6.34
CA ARG A 145 -14.15 13.10 -5.50
C ARG A 145 -13.91 13.76 -4.14
N ARG A 146 -12.70 13.62 -3.59
CA ARG A 146 -12.29 14.25 -2.34
C ARG A 146 -12.13 15.77 -2.45
N GLN A 147 -11.73 16.28 -3.61
CA GLN A 147 -11.55 17.71 -3.87
C GLN A 147 -12.86 18.45 -4.15
N GLN A 148 -13.93 17.72 -4.49
CA GLN A 148 -15.23 18.32 -4.73
C GLN A 148 -15.86 18.87 -3.43
N PRO A 149 -16.47 20.07 -3.47
CA PRO A 149 -17.20 20.61 -2.34
C PRO A 149 -18.39 19.70 -1.99
N LEU A 150 -18.77 19.70 -0.72
CA LEU A 150 -20.00 19.01 -0.30
C LEU A 150 -21.20 19.84 -0.76
N GLU A 151 -22.19 19.19 -1.36
CA GLU A 151 -23.48 19.82 -1.61
C GLU A 151 -24.28 19.85 -0.30
N GLY A 152 -24.77 21.04 0.08
CA GLY A 152 -25.44 21.30 1.35
C GLY A 152 -24.53 22.04 2.33
N GLY A 153 -24.84 23.32 2.57
CA GLY A 153 -24.10 24.16 3.50
C GLY A 153 -24.11 23.55 4.90
N VAL A 154 -22.93 23.31 5.44
CA VAL A 154 -22.75 23.03 6.87
C VAL A 154 -22.34 24.36 7.50
N ASP A 155 -23.11 24.84 8.47
CA ASP A 155 -22.83 26.07 9.24
C ASP A 155 -21.56 25.96 10.11
N GLU A 156 -20.93 24.79 10.16
CA GLU A 156 -19.68 24.54 10.88
C GLU A 156 -18.50 24.51 9.92
N ASP A 157 -17.41 25.19 10.30
CA ASP A 157 -16.14 25.20 9.60
C ASP A 157 -15.70 23.76 9.23
N PRO A 158 -15.60 23.42 7.93
CA PRO A 158 -15.15 22.10 7.47
C PRO A 158 -13.78 21.66 8.02
N SER A 159 -13.00 22.59 8.57
CA SER A 159 -11.71 22.34 9.23
C SER A 159 -11.85 21.62 10.58
N THR A 160 -13.03 21.67 11.24
CA THR A 160 -13.27 21.04 12.54
C THR A 160 -13.96 19.68 12.47
N CYS A 161 -14.49 19.23 11.32
CA CYS A 161 -15.02 17.85 11.21
C CYS A 161 -13.89 16.83 10.95
N PRO A 162 -13.62 15.88 11.86
CA PRO A 162 -12.67 14.79 11.63
C PRO A 162 -13.05 13.88 10.44
N CYS A 163 -14.33 13.95 10.02
CA CYS A 163 -14.92 13.17 8.96
C CYS A 163 -14.53 13.64 7.53
N LEU A 164 -14.16 14.90 7.34
CA LEU A 164 -14.01 15.48 5.99
C LEU A 164 -12.62 15.29 5.38
N LYS A 165 -11.61 15.14 6.23
CA LYS A 165 -10.19 14.99 5.82
C LYS A 165 -9.54 13.70 6.29
N SER A 166 -10.25 12.77 6.93
CA SER A 166 -9.61 11.56 7.45
C SER A 166 -9.14 10.66 6.31
N CYS A 167 -7.84 10.36 6.34
CA CYS A 167 -7.32 9.09 5.87
C CYS A 167 -7.30 8.18 7.11
N THR A 168 -7.55 6.88 6.96
CA THR A 168 -7.35 5.91 8.05
C THR A 168 -6.30 4.92 7.62
N ILE A 169 -5.25 4.74 8.42
CA ILE A 169 -4.12 3.85 8.11
C ILE A 169 -4.16 2.62 9.03
N PHE A 170 -3.75 1.48 8.51
CA PHE A 170 -3.43 0.28 9.28
C PHE A 170 -1.97 -0.05 9.00
N LEU A 171 -1.09 -0.03 10.00
CA LEU A 171 0.35 -0.28 9.83
C LEU A 171 0.87 -0.96 11.10
N LYS A 172 1.92 -1.79 11.00
CA LYS A 172 2.46 -2.58 12.12
C LYS A 172 3.93 -2.27 12.48
N GLU A 173 4.79 -2.02 11.50
CA GLU A 173 6.25 -1.92 11.71
C GLU A 173 6.86 -0.59 11.23
N ASP A 174 6.46 0.50 11.88
CA ASP A 174 6.95 1.87 11.60
C ASP A 174 7.95 2.35 12.66
N LEU A 175 7.57 2.26 13.94
CA LEU A 175 8.34 2.80 15.07
C LEU A 175 9.75 2.21 15.14
N MET A 176 9.88 0.90 14.90
CA MET A 176 11.17 0.22 15.04
C MET A 176 12.25 0.76 14.08
N LYS A 177 11.85 1.26 12.91
CA LYS A 177 12.77 1.83 11.92
C LYS A 177 13.39 3.15 12.37
N CYS A 178 12.69 3.87 13.25
CA CYS A 178 13.21 5.12 13.81
C CYS A 178 14.37 4.92 14.79
N PHE A 179 14.56 3.69 15.31
CA PHE A 179 15.66 3.38 16.20
C PHE A 179 16.88 2.81 15.46
N SER A 180 16.65 1.95 14.47
CA SER A 180 17.72 1.30 13.71
C SER A 180 17.20 0.81 12.35
N PRO A 181 18.05 0.78 11.32
CA PRO A 181 17.65 0.32 10.00
C PRO A 181 17.34 -1.18 9.99
N ALA A 182 16.53 -1.59 9.01
CA ALA A 182 16.48 -2.96 8.52
C ALA A 182 17.39 -3.10 7.29
N TYR A 183 17.69 -4.34 6.90
CA TYR A 183 18.68 -4.63 5.87
C TYR A 183 18.13 -5.61 4.84
N ILE A 184 18.62 -5.52 3.60
CA ILE A 184 18.33 -6.51 2.57
C ILE A 184 19.10 -7.80 2.87
N GLY A 185 18.37 -8.91 2.86
CA GLY A 185 18.90 -10.27 2.93
C GLY A 185 18.33 -11.12 1.79
N ASP A 186 18.15 -12.42 2.05
CA ASP A 186 17.65 -13.38 1.07
C ASP A 186 16.63 -14.33 1.71
N PHE A 187 15.65 -14.78 0.91
CA PHE A 187 14.58 -15.68 1.37
C PHE A 187 15.10 -17.04 1.87
N THR A 188 16.25 -17.48 1.38
CA THR A 188 16.82 -18.81 1.61
C THR A 188 17.83 -18.84 2.76
N MET A 189 18.11 -17.71 3.40
CA MET A 189 19.04 -17.67 4.54
C MET A 189 18.59 -18.61 5.67
N SER A 190 19.54 -19.39 6.19
CA SER A 190 19.34 -20.35 7.28
C SER A 190 18.76 -19.67 8.52
N GLY A 191 17.60 -20.13 8.97
CA GLY A 191 16.98 -19.62 10.19
C GLY A 191 17.84 -19.87 11.44
N LYS A 192 18.58 -20.99 11.47
CA LYS A 192 19.49 -21.31 12.58
C LYS A 192 20.62 -20.28 12.68
N ASP A 193 21.30 -20.02 11.57
CA ASP A 193 22.44 -19.11 11.53
C ASP A 193 22.01 -17.67 11.84
N LEU A 194 20.83 -17.28 11.35
CA LEU A 194 20.24 -15.98 11.66
C LEU A 194 19.91 -15.84 13.15
N TYR A 195 19.31 -16.86 13.75
CA TYR A 195 19.01 -16.90 15.18
C TYR A 195 20.29 -16.80 16.03
N GLU A 196 21.31 -17.59 15.73
CA GLU A 196 22.60 -17.57 16.44
C GLU A 196 23.31 -16.20 16.35
N LYS A 197 23.05 -15.45 15.27
CA LYS A 197 23.58 -14.10 15.05
C LYS A 197 22.67 -12.97 15.56
N GLY A 198 21.49 -13.30 16.09
CA GLY A 198 20.53 -12.29 16.56
C GLY A 198 19.91 -11.47 15.41
N HIS A 199 19.58 -12.12 14.30
CA HIS A 199 18.88 -11.50 13.17
C HIS A 199 17.52 -12.16 12.95
N ASN A 200 16.46 -11.36 12.97
CA ASN A 200 15.12 -11.81 12.59
C ASN A 200 14.93 -11.60 11.09
N ARG A 201 14.24 -12.51 10.40
CA ARG A 201 14.01 -12.42 8.96
C ARG A 201 12.53 -12.29 8.62
N ALA A 202 12.20 -11.30 7.81
CA ALA A 202 10.90 -11.12 7.19
C ALA A 202 11.05 -11.16 5.66
N GLY A 203 10.76 -12.32 5.06
CA GLY A 203 11.01 -12.54 3.62
C GLY A 203 12.50 -12.47 3.29
N ASN A 204 12.89 -11.47 2.49
CA ASN A 204 14.27 -11.12 2.15
C ASN A 204 14.77 -9.86 2.88
N THR A 205 14.18 -9.53 4.03
CA THR A 205 14.65 -8.43 4.89
C THR A 205 15.13 -8.98 6.23
N LEU A 206 16.14 -8.35 6.81
CA LEU A 206 16.77 -8.69 8.07
C LEU A 206 16.59 -7.55 9.06
N ILE A 207 16.12 -7.90 10.25
CA ILE A 207 15.85 -6.99 11.36
C ILE A 207 16.75 -7.42 12.52
N PRO A 208 17.83 -6.67 12.81
CA PRO A 208 18.71 -6.98 13.94
C PRO A 208 17.95 -6.95 15.28
N GLN A 209 18.37 -7.80 16.21
CA GLN A 209 17.81 -7.84 17.57
C GLN A 209 17.97 -6.50 18.31
N GLU A 210 18.98 -5.71 17.95
CA GLU A 210 19.22 -4.37 18.50
C GLU A 210 18.00 -3.45 18.33
N ASN A 211 17.23 -3.58 17.24
CA ASN A 211 16.02 -2.80 17.02
C ASN A 211 14.98 -3.06 18.14
N TYR A 212 14.82 -4.32 18.54
CA TYR A 212 13.91 -4.72 19.63
C TYR A 212 14.46 -4.26 21.00
N VAL A 213 15.77 -4.33 21.21
CA VAL A 213 16.40 -3.83 22.44
C VAL A 213 16.20 -2.32 22.61
N ASN A 214 16.33 -1.55 21.54
CA ASN A 214 16.11 -0.11 21.57
C ASN A 214 14.63 0.23 21.78
N PHE A 215 13.73 -0.54 21.15
CA PHE A 215 12.29 -0.41 21.37
C PHE A 215 11.92 -0.69 22.85
N HIS A 216 12.47 -1.76 23.44
CA HIS A 216 12.29 -2.12 24.85
C HIS A 216 12.80 -1.05 25.82
N LYS A 217 13.86 -0.31 25.46
CA LYS A 217 14.35 0.82 26.29
C LYS A 217 13.41 2.03 26.23
N TRP A 218 12.73 2.24 25.10
CA TRP A 218 11.90 3.41 24.86
C TRP A 218 10.47 3.27 25.42
N MET A 219 9.87 2.09 25.29
CA MET A 219 8.46 1.85 25.61
C MET A 219 8.06 2.02 27.10
N PRO A 220 8.84 1.55 28.10
CA PRO A 220 8.38 1.50 29.48
C PRO A 220 7.99 2.86 30.08
N ALA A 221 8.72 3.93 29.77
CA ALA A 221 8.42 5.27 30.30
C ALA A 221 7.04 5.76 29.82
N ILE A 222 6.69 5.46 28.57
CA ILE A 222 5.41 5.83 27.97
C ILE A 222 4.28 4.98 28.59
N LEU A 223 4.49 3.67 28.76
CA LEU A 223 3.50 2.79 29.37
C LEU A 223 3.21 3.16 30.83
N LYS A 224 4.23 3.53 31.61
CA LYS A 224 4.06 4.06 32.98
C LYS A 224 3.16 5.29 32.99
N GLN A 225 3.41 6.22 32.08
CA GLN A 225 2.63 7.44 31.97
C GLN A 225 1.19 7.16 31.51
N MET A 226 0.99 6.25 30.55
CA MET A 226 -0.35 5.81 30.13
C MET A 226 -1.13 5.17 31.28
N LEU A 227 -0.50 4.31 32.08
CA LEU A 227 -1.12 3.67 33.24
C LEU A 227 -1.48 4.71 34.32
N LEU A 228 -0.59 5.68 34.58
CA LEU A 228 -0.87 6.79 35.50
C LEU A 228 -2.09 7.60 35.04
N GLU A 229 -2.13 7.98 33.76
CA GLU A 229 -3.24 8.73 33.15
C GLU A 229 -4.56 7.93 33.21
N GLN A 230 -4.51 6.62 32.95
CA GLN A 230 -5.67 5.74 33.11
C GLN A 230 -6.21 5.78 34.55
N ASN A 231 -5.32 5.65 35.54
CA ASN A 231 -5.71 5.51 36.94
C ASN A 231 -6.12 6.84 37.60
N THR A 232 -5.57 7.97 37.13
CA THR A 232 -5.77 9.29 37.76
C THR A 232 -6.72 10.20 37.00
N GLN A 233 -6.82 10.03 35.68
CA GLN A 233 -7.65 10.87 34.80
C GLN A 233 -8.80 10.08 34.16
N GLY A 234 -8.86 8.76 34.37
CA GLY A 234 -9.92 7.91 33.82
C GLY A 234 -9.81 7.70 32.31
N ILE A 235 -8.61 7.84 31.71
CA ILE A 235 -8.43 7.61 30.28
C ILE A 235 -8.71 6.14 29.95
N CYS A 236 -9.73 5.87 29.14
CA CYS A 236 -9.91 4.57 28.50
C CYS A 236 -8.99 4.49 27.28
N TRP A 237 -7.89 3.74 27.39
CA TRP A 237 -6.99 3.54 26.25
C TRP A 237 -7.61 2.59 25.24
N THR A 238 -7.40 2.89 23.97
CA THR A 238 -7.73 2.04 22.83
C THR A 238 -6.48 1.87 21.98
N PRO A 239 -6.41 0.87 21.07
CA PRO A 239 -5.29 0.76 20.14
C PRO A 239 -5.02 2.07 19.37
N SER A 240 -6.05 2.75 18.85
CA SER A 240 -5.86 4.00 18.11
C SER A 240 -5.33 5.14 18.98
N LYS A 241 -5.79 5.27 20.23
CA LYS A 241 -5.26 6.27 21.18
C LYS A 241 -3.81 5.97 21.54
N MET A 242 -3.46 4.70 21.74
CA MET A 242 -2.08 4.29 21.99
C MET A 242 -1.20 4.60 20.79
N ILE A 243 -1.58 4.21 19.57
CA ILE A 243 -0.78 4.50 18.36
C ILE A 243 -0.63 6.01 18.16
N HIS A 244 -1.68 6.80 18.38
CA HIS A 244 -1.61 8.26 18.33
C HIS A 244 -0.65 8.84 19.37
N ARG A 245 -0.63 8.27 20.59
CA ARG A 245 0.37 8.59 21.64
C ARG A 245 1.78 8.23 21.16
N LEU A 246 2.00 7.04 20.62
CA LEU A 246 3.32 6.60 20.14
C LEU A 246 3.83 7.48 18.99
N GLY A 247 2.97 7.90 18.06
CA GLY A 247 3.30 8.84 16.99
C GLY A 247 3.74 10.21 17.52
N ARG A 248 3.18 10.67 18.64
CA ARG A 248 3.65 11.87 19.34
C ARG A 248 5.02 11.66 19.97
N GLU A 249 5.19 10.58 20.72
CA GLU A 249 6.40 10.33 21.50
C GLU A 249 7.62 9.98 20.63
N ILE A 250 7.42 9.34 19.46
CA ILE A 250 8.54 9.00 18.57
C ILE A 250 9.17 10.27 17.96
N ASN A 251 8.35 11.32 17.76
CA ASN A 251 8.76 12.64 17.29
C ASN A 251 9.78 12.63 16.14
N ASN A 252 9.63 11.67 15.21
CA ASN A 252 10.54 11.49 14.08
C ASN A 252 9.77 11.66 12.77
N PRO A 253 10.14 12.62 11.89
CA PRO A 253 9.47 12.86 10.62
C PRO A 253 9.61 11.73 9.59
N GLU A 254 10.40 10.69 9.88
CA GLU A 254 10.47 9.46 9.08
C GLU A 254 9.35 8.46 9.44
N SER A 255 8.67 8.65 10.58
CA SER A 255 7.58 7.79 11.04
C SER A 255 6.24 8.14 10.38
N VAL A 256 5.52 7.13 9.89
CA VAL A 256 4.13 7.26 9.46
C VAL A 256 3.22 7.62 10.63
N TYR A 257 3.42 7.03 11.81
CA TYR A 257 2.61 7.36 12.99
C TYR A 257 2.85 8.78 13.49
N TYR A 258 4.06 9.33 13.33
CA TYR A 258 4.32 10.75 13.58
C TYR A 258 3.46 11.64 12.70
N TRP A 259 3.42 11.38 11.39
CA TRP A 259 2.57 12.14 10.47
C TRP A 259 1.09 11.88 10.72
N ALA A 260 0.71 10.68 11.13
CA ALA A 260 -0.67 10.38 11.49
C ALA A 260 -1.11 11.21 12.71
N TYR A 261 -0.26 11.28 13.75
CA TYR A 261 -0.45 12.14 14.91
C TYR A 261 -0.53 13.62 14.50
N LYS A 262 0.45 14.12 13.74
CA LYS A 262 0.53 15.54 13.34
C LYS A 262 -0.68 16.00 12.52
N ASN A 263 -1.24 15.12 11.69
CA ASN A 263 -2.38 15.42 10.82
C ASN A 263 -3.71 14.90 11.37
N ASN A 264 -3.77 14.46 12.63
CA ASN A 264 -4.97 13.91 13.27
C ASN A 264 -5.66 12.80 12.45
N ILE A 265 -4.85 11.92 11.86
CA ILE A 265 -5.28 10.73 11.11
C ILE A 265 -5.34 9.55 12.09
N PRO A 266 -6.53 8.96 12.33
CA PRO A 266 -6.64 7.80 13.20
C PRO A 266 -6.00 6.56 12.55
N VAL A 267 -5.33 5.76 13.38
CA VAL A 267 -4.77 4.46 13.00
C VAL A 267 -5.44 3.40 13.85
N PHE A 268 -6.13 2.44 13.24
CA PHE A 268 -6.79 1.36 13.98
C PHE A 268 -5.97 0.07 13.86
N CYS A 269 -5.87 -0.67 14.96
CA CYS A 269 -5.22 -1.98 14.99
C CYS A 269 -5.87 -2.82 16.09
N PRO A 270 -6.96 -3.58 15.82
CA PRO A 270 -7.67 -4.30 16.88
C PRO A 270 -6.82 -5.40 17.51
N ALA A 271 -5.82 -5.92 16.78
CA ALA A 271 -4.87 -6.91 17.25
C ALA A 271 -3.50 -6.28 17.56
N LEU A 272 -3.49 -5.12 18.24
CA LEU A 272 -2.26 -4.39 18.56
C LEU A 272 -1.27 -5.20 19.43
N THR A 273 -1.78 -6.17 20.19
CA THR A 273 -1.00 -7.04 21.06
C THR A 273 -0.28 -8.18 20.32
N ASP A 274 -0.51 -8.38 19.02
CA ASP A 274 0.14 -9.44 18.25
C ASP A 274 1.50 -8.95 17.72
N GLY A 275 2.53 -8.87 18.55
CA GLY A 275 3.89 -8.49 18.12
C GLY A 275 4.69 -7.76 19.21
N ALA A 276 5.74 -7.03 18.82
CA ALA A 276 6.67 -6.39 19.76
C ALA A 276 5.99 -5.45 20.77
N ILE A 277 4.94 -4.73 20.37
CA ILE A 277 4.15 -3.92 21.31
C ILE A 277 3.47 -4.80 22.37
N GLY A 278 2.94 -5.96 21.96
CA GLY A 278 2.36 -6.95 22.86
C GLY A 278 3.37 -7.55 23.83
N ASP A 279 4.58 -7.85 23.37
CA ASP A 279 5.67 -8.34 24.23
C ASP A 279 6.01 -7.31 25.32
N GLU A 280 6.11 -6.03 24.94
CA GLU A 280 6.33 -4.93 25.89
C GLU A 280 5.17 -4.77 26.89
N LEU A 281 3.92 -4.86 26.41
CA LEU A 281 2.74 -4.82 27.30
C LEU A 281 2.73 -6.00 28.28
N PHE A 282 3.11 -7.20 27.82
CA PHE A 282 3.19 -8.40 28.65
C PHE A 282 4.22 -8.22 29.77
N VAL A 283 5.47 -7.87 29.41
CA VAL A 283 6.55 -7.64 30.38
C VAL A 283 6.19 -6.50 31.34
N PHE A 284 5.68 -5.38 30.82
CA PHE A 284 5.25 -4.24 31.63
C PHE A 284 4.18 -4.61 32.65
N SER A 285 3.18 -5.41 32.25
CA SER A 285 2.05 -5.78 33.09
C SER A 285 2.42 -6.66 34.30
N ALA A 286 3.54 -7.38 34.22
CA ALA A 286 4.03 -8.22 35.31
C ALA A 286 4.45 -7.38 36.54
N GLU A 287 5.02 -6.20 36.30
CA GLU A 287 5.44 -5.27 37.35
C GLU A 287 4.43 -4.14 37.59
N ASN A 288 3.65 -3.77 36.57
CA ASN A 288 2.73 -2.63 36.58
C ASN A 288 1.34 -3.08 36.08
N PRO A 289 0.62 -3.90 36.86
CA PRO A 289 -0.64 -4.47 36.42
C PRO A 289 -1.72 -3.39 36.24
N GLY A 290 -2.61 -3.60 35.27
CA GLY A 290 -3.87 -2.85 35.16
C GLY A 290 -4.02 -1.97 33.94
N LEU A 291 -3.00 -1.77 33.10
CA LEU A 291 -3.17 -1.09 31.81
C LEU A 291 -4.12 -1.90 30.90
N ARG A 292 -5.16 -1.27 30.37
CA ARG A 292 -6.18 -1.92 29.54
C ARG A 292 -6.31 -1.21 28.21
N LEU A 293 -6.51 -1.99 27.13
CA LEU A 293 -6.81 -1.47 25.80
C LEU A 293 -8.21 -1.94 25.40
N ASP A 294 -9.15 -1.03 25.25
CA ASP A 294 -10.49 -1.31 24.77
C ASP A 294 -10.53 -1.28 23.23
N ILE A 295 -11.02 -2.38 22.65
CA ILE A 295 -11.23 -2.51 21.21
C ILE A 295 -12.66 -2.12 20.80
N VAL A 296 -13.61 -2.07 21.74
CA VAL A 296 -15.03 -1.77 21.48
C VAL A 296 -15.21 -0.29 21.14
N GLU A 297 -14.56 0.61 21.89
CA GLU A 297 -14.53 2.03 21.55
C GLU A 297 -13.91 2.27 20.16
N ASP A 298 -12.83 1.56 19.82
CA ASP A 298 -12.14 1.72 18.54
C ASP A 298 -12.98 1.26 17.34
N ILE A 299 -13.64 0.10 17.43
CA ILE A 299 -14.53 -0.36 16.35
C ILE A 299 -15.75 0.55 16.20
N SER A 300 -16.29 1.08 17.31
CA SER A 300 -17.38 2.05 17.28
C SER A 300 -16.95 3.31 16.52
N LYS A 301 -15.77 3.86 16.87
CA LYS A 301 -15.20 5.03 16.19
C LYS A 301 -14.97 4.79 14.70
N LEU A 302 -14.39 3.65 14.32
CA LEU A 302 -14.17 3.31 12.91
C LEU A 302 -15.47 3.23 12.11
N ASN A 303 -16.48 2.55 12.65
CA ASN A 303 -17.79 2.42 11.99
C ASN A 303 -18.49 3.77 11.88
N SER A 304 -18.46 4.59 12.95
CA SER A 304 -19.02 5.95 12.91
C SER A 304 -18.36 6.84 11.86
N LEU A 305 -17.04 6.73 11.66
CA LEU A 305 -16.33 7.45 10.60
C LEU A 305 -16.83 7.05 9.20
N ALA A 306 -17.08 5.75 8.97
CA ALA A 306 -17.60 5.27 7.69
C ALA A 306 -19.05 5.74 7.46
N ILE A 307 -19.91 5.61 8.47
CA ILE A 307 -21.32 6.04 8.41
C ILE A 307 -21.43 7.54 8.13
N ALA A 308 -20.62 8.36 8.81
CA ALA A 308 -20.64 9.81 8.65
C ALA A 308 -20.07 10.30 7.31
N ALA A 309 -19.43 9.44 6.52
CA ALA A 309 -18.77 9.85 5.28
C ALA A 309 -19.74 9.94 4.09
N ASN A 310 -19.85 11.12 3.48
CA ASN A 310 -20.61 11.33 2.23
C ASN A 310 -20.18 10.39 1.10
N SER A 311 -18.88 10.06 1.06
CA SER A 311 -18.32 9.10 0.12
C SER A 311 -17.07 8.46 0.72
N THR A 312 -16.85 7.17 0.42
CA THR A 312 -15.68 6.42 0.87
C THR A 312 -14.94 5.74 -0.28
N GLY A 313 -13.62 5.75 -0.18
CA GLY A 313 -12.73 4.98 -1.06
C GLY A 313 -11.82 4.06 -0.24
N MET A 314 -11.66 2.82 -0.69
CA MET A 314 -10.78 1.83 -0.07
C MET A 314 -9.57 1.56 -0.97
N ILE A 315 -8.37 1.72 -0.42
CA ILE A 315 -7.11 1.26 -1.00
C ILE A 315 -6.54 0.23 -0.04
N ILE A 316 -6.57 -1.04 -0.44
CA ILE A 316 -6.21 -2.17 0.43
C ILE A 316 -4.98 -2.85 -0.16
N LEU A 317 -3.89 -2.85 0.59
CA LEU A 317 -2.64 -3.51 0.23
C LEU A 317 -2.47 -4.74 1.13
N GLY A 318 -2.57 -5.93 0.54
CA GLY A 318 -2.64 -7.20 1.26
C GLY A 318 -4.06 -7.66 1.59
N GLY A 319 -4.21 -8.40 2.70
CA GLY A 319 -5.45 -9.07 3.12
C GLY A 319 -5.69 -8.98 4.62
N GLY A 320 -6.15 -10.08 5.23
CA GLY A 320 -6.25 -10.24 6.68
C GLY A 320 -7.18 -9.26 7.38
N VAL A 321 -6.87 -8.97 8.66
CA VAL A 321 -7.70 -8.13 9.53
C VAL A 321 -7.89 -6.73 8.96
N ALA A 322 -6.84 -6.14 8.36
CA ALA A 322 -6.94 -4.78 7.81
C ALA A 322 -7.91 -4.72 6.63
N LYS A 323 -7.86 -5.69 5.70
CA LYS A 323 -8.84 -5.81 4.62
C LYS A 323 -10.24 -5.94 5.19
N HIS A 324 -10.45 -6.97 6.02
CA HIS A 324 -11.78 -7.30 6.49
C HIS A 324 -12.40 -6.16 7.29
N GLN A 325 -11.64 -5.51 8.17
CA GLN A 325 -12.18 -4.48 9.06
C GLN A 325 -12.54 -3.19 8.32
N VAL A 326 -11.77 -2.77 7.31
CA VAL A 326 -12.13 -1.62 6.47
C VAL A 326 -13.37 -1.91 5.64
N CYS A 327 -13.46 -3.10 5.05
CA CYS A 327 -14.66 -3.54 4.33
C CYS A 327 -15.88 -3.60 5.26
N ASN A 328 -15.72 -4.13 6.47
CA ASN A 328 -16.79 -4.25 7.46
C ASN A 328 -17.23 -2.88 8.03
N ALA A 329 -16.35 -1.90 8.10
CA ALA A 329 -16.75 -0.53 8.43
C ALA A 329 -17.65 0.06 7.34
N ASN A 330 -17.33 -0.20 6.07
CA ASN A 330 -18.10 0.29 4.93
C ASN A 330 -19.42 -0.45 4.70
N PHE A 331 -19.60 -1.65 5.26
CA PHE A 331 -20.90 -2.33 5.30
C PHE A 331 -22.00 -1.42 5.91
N TRP A 332 -21.68 -0.71 7.00
CA TRP A 332 -22.64 0.12 7.73
C TRP A 332 -23.15 1.35 6.95
N ARG A 333 -22.55 1.66 5.79
CA ARG A 333 -22.98 2.74 4.89
C ARG A 333 -23.47 2.22 3.53
N ASN A 334 -23.85 0.94 3.45
CA ASN A 334 -24.24 0.24 2.22
C ASN A 334 -23.11 0.13 1.19
N GLY A 335 -21.88 -0.03 1.67
CA GLY A 335 -20.70 -0.33 0.87
C GLY A 335 -19.88 0.89 0.49
N ALA A 336 -18.62 0.66 0.13
CA ALA A 336 -17.73 1.71 -0.38
C ALA A 336 -18.04 2.07 -1.84
N ASP A 337 -17.88 3.34 -2.20
CA ASP A 337 -18.14 3.84 -3.56
C ASP A 337 -16.98 3.53 -4.53
N TYR A 338 -15.76 3.42 -3.97
CA TYR A 338 -14.55 3.10 -4.70
C TYR A 338 -13.74 2.05 -3.94
N ALA A 339 -13.17 1.07 -4.66
CA ALA A 339 -12.30 0.07 -4.07
C ALA A 339 -11.17 -0.34 -5.02
N VAL A 340 -9.95 -0.37 -4.48
CA VAL A 340 -8.73 -0.88 -5.13
C VAL A 340 -8.03 -1.81 -4.17
N TYR A 341 -7.89 -3.08 -4.57
CA TYR A 341 -7.13 -4.09 -3.85
C TYR A 341 -5.82 -4.38 -4.58
N VAL A 342 -4.71 -4.49 -3.86
CA VAL A 342 -3.42 -4.97 -4.37
C VAL A 342 -2.94 -6.06 -3.44
N ASN A 343 -3.05 -7.33 -3.85
CA ASN A 343 -2.62 -8.46 -3.03
C ASN A 343 -2.25 -9.68 -3.88
N THR A 344 -1.67 -10.69 -3.24
CA THR A 344 -1.20 -11.93 -3.89
C THR A 344 -2.13 -13.13 -3.63
N ALA A 345 -3.14 -12.95 -2.77
CA ALA A 345 -4.02 -14.03 -2.31
C ALA A 345 -5.04 -14.46 -3.39
N GLN A 346 -5.36 -15.75 -3.39
CA GLN A 346 -6.15 -16.41 -4.43
C GLN A 346 -7.48 -16.90 -3.88
N GLU A 347 -8.51 -16.96 -4.73
CA GLU A 347 -9.90 -17.23 -4.31
C GLU A 347 -10.16 -18.72 -3.98
N PHE A 348 -9.35 -19.64 -4.50
CA PHE A 348 -9.65 -21.07 -4.45
C PHE A 348 -9.67 -21.68 -3.03
N ASP A 349 -9.02 -21.02 -2.06
CA ASP A 349 -8.97 -21.49 -0.66
C ASP A 349 -10.13 -20.96 0.20
N GLY A 350 -11.01 -20.12 -0.37
CA GLY A 350 -12.14 -19.53 0.34
C GLY A 350 -11.75 -18.53 1.43
N SER A 351 -10.52 -18.02 1.43
CA SER A 351 -10.07 -17.02 2.40
C SER A 351 -10.62 -15.62 2.09
N ASP A 352 -10.97 -14.85 3.13
CA ASP A 352 -11.30 -13.43 2.95
C ASP A 352 -10.14 -12.69 2.27
N SER A 353 -8.89 -12.98 2.64
CA SER A 353 -7.71 -12.38 1.99
C SER A 353 -7.72 -12.55 0.47
N GLY A 354 -8.07 -13.75 -0.02
CA GLY A 354 -8.15 -14.09 -1.43
C GLY A 354 -9.43 -13.65 -2.13
N GLY A 355 -10.51 -13.41 -1.38
CA GLY A 355 -11.83 -13.03 -1.89
C GLY A 355 -11.80 -11.88 -2.91
N SER A 356 -12.58 -12.05 -3.97
CA SER A 356 -12.70 -11.04 -5.03
C SER A 356 -13.44 -9.79 -4.50
N PRO A 357 -13.29 -8.62 -5.15
CA PRO A 357 -14.14 -7.49 -4.82
C PRO A 357 -15.64 -7.77 -5.06
N GLU A 358 -15.98 -8.64 -6.02
CA GLU A 358 -17.36 -9.08 -6.28
C GLU A 358 -17.95 -9.84 -5.09
N GLU A 359 -17.14 -10.65 -4.40
CA GLU A 359 -17.56 -11.27 -3.14
C GLU A 359 -17.94 -10.18 -2.12
N ALA A 360 -17.14 -9.13 -1.98
CA ALA A 360 -17.45 -8.03 -1.06
C ALA A 360 -18.70 -7.23 -1.46
N VAL A 361 -19.05 -7.18 -2.75
CA VAL A 361 -20.34 -6.63 -3.21
C VAL A 361 -21.50 -7.48 -2.70
N SER A 362 -21.41 -8.81 -2.71
CA SER A 362 -22.48 -9.69 -2.21
C SER A 362 -22.83 -9.45 -0.72
N TRP A 363 -21.85 -8.99 0.06
CA TRP A 363 -22.02 -8.65 1.48
C TRP A 363 -22.46 -7.21 1.72
N GLY A 364 -22.57 -6.36 0.68
CA GLY A 364 -22.79 -4.93 0.84
C GLY A 364 -21.60 -4.17 1.44
N LYS A 365 -20.38 -4.75 1.42
CA LYS A 365 -19.14 -4.09 1.85
C LYS A 365 -18.59 -3.17 0.75
N ILE A 366 -18.93 -3.44 -0.50
CA ILE A 366 -18.74 -2.57 -1.67
C ILE A 366 -20.12 -2.29 -2.28
N SER A 367 -20.37 -1.06 -2.73
CA SER A 367 -21.63 -0.69 -3.36
C SER A 367 -21.84 -1.43 -4.69
N VAL A 368 -23.10 -1.75 -5.01
CA VAL A 368 -23.48 -2.44 -6.27
C VAL A 368 -23.16 -1.62 -7.53
N ASP A 369 -23.10 -0.30 -7.41
CA ASP A 369 -22.76 0.62 -8.51
C ASP A 369 -21.25 0.87 -8.62
N ALA A 370 -20.48 0.39 -7.65
CA ALA A 370 -19.03 0.56 -7.67
C ALA A 370 -18.43 -0.28 -8.80
N LYS A 371 -17.29 0.19 -9.32
CA LYS A 371 -16.46 -0.57 -10.26
C LYS A 371 -15.13 -0.89 -9.58
N PRO A 372 -15.09 -1.90 -8.69
CA PRO A 372 -13.91 -2.20 -7.91
C PRO A 372 -12.80 -2.82 -8.77
N VAL A 373 -11.55 -2.71 -8.31
CA VAL A 373 -10.39 -3.23 -9.02
C VAL A 373 -9.53 -4.07 -8.08
N LYS A 374 -9.13 -5.28 -8.50
CA LYS A 374 -8.12 -6.10 -7.81
C LYS A 374 -6.91 -6.28 -8.73
N VAL A 375 -5.73 -5.92 -8.22
CA VAL A 375 -4.45 -6.19 -8.84
C VAL A 375 -3.80 -7.36 -8.11
N CYS A 376 -3.61 -8.48 -8.81
CA CYS A 376 -2.96 -9.68 -8.28
C CYS A 376 -1.44 -9.56 -8.43
N ALA A 377 -0.79 -8.88 -7.49
CA ALA A 377 0.65 -8.62 -7.51
C ALA A 377 1.19 -8.23 -6.12
N ASP A 378 2.51 -8.27 -5.98
CA ASP A 378 3.21 -7.75 -4.80
C ASP A 378 3.08 -6.22 -4.72
N ALA A 379 2.63 -5.72 -3.56
CA ALA A 379 2.42 -4.30 -3.32
C ALA A 379 3.73 -3.49 -3.39
N SER A 380 4.89 -4.09 -3.08
CA SER A 380 6.19 -3.42 -3.18
C SER A 380 6.55 -3.00 -4.62
N ILE A 381 5.98 -3.69 -5.63
CA ILE A 381 6.16 -3.39 -7.05
C ILE A 381 5.09 -2.38 -7.50
N ILE A 382 3.83 -2.65 -7.17
CA ILE A 382 2.70 -1.91 -7.74
C ILE A 382 2.43 -0.58 -7.03
N PHE A 383 2.52 -0.53 -5.70
CA PHE A 383 2.10 0.64 -4.95
C PHE A 383 2.95 1.90 -5.25
N PRO A 384 4.29 1.82 -5.39
CA PRO A 384 5.07 2.99 -5.81
C PRO A 384 4.63 3.55 -7.17
N LEU A 385 4.28 2.68 -8.13
CA LEU A 385 3.77 3.08 -9.44
C LEU A 385 2.39 3.73 -9.33
N LEU A 386 1.51 3.19 -8.49
CA LEU A 386 0.21 3.81 -8.20
C LEU A 386 0.38 5.21 -7.62
N VAL A 387 1.23 5.37 -6.60
CA VAL A 387 1.51 6.67 -5.96
C VAL A 387 2.08 7.66 -6.98
N ALA A 388 3.01 7.23 -7.83
CA ALA A 388 3.64 8.05 -8.85
C ALA A 388 2.64 8.64 -9.86
N GLU A 389 1.63 7.86 -10.28
CA GLU A 389 0.62 8.28 -11.26
C GLU A 389 -0.67 8.85 -10.65
N THR A 390 -0.76 8.92 -9.32
CA THR A 390 -1.95 9.38 -8.60
C THR A 390 -1.59 10.48 -7.59
N PHE A 391 -1.35 10.13 -6.32
CA PHE A 391 -1.10 11.05 -5.22
C PHE A 391 0.03 12.05 -5.52
N ALA A 392 1.17 11.59 -6.07
CA ALA A 392 2.30 12.45 -6.38
C ALA A 392 1.99 13.47 -7.49
N VAL A 393 1.17 13.10 -8.47
CA VAL A 393 0.71 14.01 -9.53
C VAL A 393 -0.15 15.13 -8.95
N HIS A 394 -1.09 14.78 -8.05
CA HIS A 394 -1.98 15.76 -7.44
C HIS A 394 -1.26 16.67 -6.44
N ALA A 395 -0.30 16.15 -5.67
CA ALA A 395 0.50 16.96 -4.76
C ALA A 395 1.32 18.05 -5.50
N LYS A 396 1.95 17.69 -6.64
CA LYS A 396 2.67 18.67 -7.49
C LYS A 396 1.76 19.77 -8.05
N LYS A 397 0.51 19.44 -8.39
CA LYS A 397 -0.47 20.44 -8.86
C LYS A 397 -0.83 21.43 -7.74
N MET A 398 -0.93 20.95 -6.50
CA MET A 398 -1.25 21.82 -5.35
C MET A 398 -0.09 22.75 -4.97
N THR A 399 1.17 22.33 -5.12
CA THR A 399 2.33 23.19 -4.84
C THR A 399 2.55 24.24 -5.93
N THR A 400 2.48 23.85 -7.21
CA THR A 400 2.63 24.79 -8.35
C THR A 400 1.51 25.82 -8.47
N GLY A 401 0.30 25.50 -7.98
CA GLY A 401 -0.82 26.44 -7.89
C GLY A 401 -0.68 27.50 -6.77
N LYS A 402 0.18 27.27 -5.77
CA LYS A 402 0.47 28.21 -4.69
C LYS A 402 1.63 29.16 -5.01
N GLU A 403 2.53 28.80 -5.93
CA GLU A 403 3.63 29.69 -6.37
C GLU A 403 3.19 30.76 -7.38
N ASN A 404 2.01 30.59 -7.99
CA ASN A 404 1.42 31.53 -8.96
C ASN A 404 0.30 32.41 -8.36
N LYS A 405 0.19 32.47 -7.03
CA LYS A 405 -0.68 33.39 -6.28
C LYS A 405 0.16 34.12 -5.26
#